data_AF-B9NXQ3-F1
#
_entry.id   AF-B9NXQ3-F1
#
_cell.length_a   1.000
_cell.length_b   1.000
_cell.length_c   1.000
_cell.angle_alpha   90.00
_cell.angle_beta   90.00
_cell.angle_gamma   90.00
#
_symmetry.space_group_name_H-M   'P 1'
#
loop_
_entity.id
_entity.type
_entity.pdbx_description
1 polymer ?
#
loop_
_entity_poly.entity_id
_entity_poly.type
_entity_poly.pdbx_seq_one_letter_code
_entity_poly.pdbx_strand_id
1 'polypeptide(L)'
;MLDKSATVYDQIELFGLTETDDDLPIPNDDELRTDLMQRTFDTLFEGMAGTGLHREIEPIAHGLASLIFRRRNAIQKQLSDTSDALQGLIRAADGSEVLETQLDQLQRKADRFGTDAV
;
A
#
# COMPACT_ATOMS: atom_id res chain seq x y z
N MET A 1 43.56 -11.06 5.37
CA MET A 1 42.15 -10.82 5.77
C MET A 1 41.50 -10.11 4.60
N LEU A 2 40.67 -10.81 3.82
CA LEU A 2 39.84 -10.18 2.80
C LEU A 2 38.57 -9.73 3.50
N ASP A 3 38.36 -8.42 3.51
CA ASP A 3 37.13 -7.76 3.90
C ASP A 3 36.00 -8.28 3.00
N LYS A 4 35.10 -9.09 3.57
CA LYS A 4 33.96 -9.65 2.84
C LYS A 4 32.86 -8.61 2.90
N SER A 5 32.91 -7.62 2.00
CA SER A 5 31.80 -6.67 1.84
C SER A 5 30.52 -7.48 1.62
N ALA A 6 29.51 -7.31 2.47
CA ALA A 6 28.22 -7.97 2.34
C ALA A 6 27.72 -7.82 0.89
N THR A 7 27.45 -8.94 0.22
CA THR A 7 26.94 -8.92 -1.14
C THR A 7 25.55 -8.29 -1.17
N VAL A 8 25.10 -7.83 -2.33
CA VAL A 8 23.74 -7.31 -2.51
C VAL A 8 22.69 -8.34 -2.05
N TYR A 9 22.96 -9.63 -2.26
CA TYR A 9 22.11 -10.72 -1.78
C TYR A 9 22.10 -10.82 -0.24
N ASP A 10 23.25 -10.65 0.42
CA ASP A 10 23.33 -10.64 1.89
C ASP A 10 22.56 -9.44 2.48
N GLN A 11 22.50 -8.31 1.78
CA GLN A 11 21.71 -7.14 2.20
C GLN A 11 20.20 -7.34 2.01
N ILE A 12 19.77 -7.95 0.89
CA ILE A 12 18.36 -8.27 0.64
C ILE A 12 17.83 -9.27 1.68
N GLU A 13 18.65 -10.26 2.06
CA GLU A 13 18.31 -11.25 3.07
C GLU A 13 18.24 -10.64 4.49
N LEU A 14 19.07 -9.64 4.78
CA LEU A 14 19.14 -8.98 6.10
C LEU A 14 18.08 -7.89 6.30
N PHE A 15 17.76 -7.12 5.26
CA PHE A 15 16.83 -5.98 5.32
C PHE A 15 15.43 -6.28 4.77
N GLY A 16 15.12 -7.55 4.49
CA GLY A 16 13.81 -7.96 3.97
C GLY A 16 12.68 -7.20 4.67
N LEU A 17 11.64 -6.81 3.93
CA LEU A 17 10.53 -6.00 4.45
C LEU A 17 9.91 -6.69 5.68
N THR A 18 10.33 -6.27 6.88
CA THR A 18 9.89 -6.80 8.18
C THR A 18 8.51 -6.31 8.57
N GLU A 19 7.99 -5.36 7.81
CA GLU A 19 6.65 -4.81 7.90
C GLU A 19 5.66 -5.78 7.22
N THR A 20 5.27 -6.82 7.95
CA THR A 20 4.23 -7.77 7.53
C THR A 20 2.85 -7.43 8.05
N ASP A 21 2.70 -6.31 8.75
CA ASP A 21 1.45 -5.93 9.39
C ASP A 21 0.54 -5.21 8.39
N ASP A 22 -0.65 -5.77 8.15
CA ASP A 22 -1.73 -5.13 7.37
C ASP A 22 -2.27 -3.86 8.07
N ASP A 23 -1.78 -3.55 9.29
CA ASP A 23 -2.18 -2.43 10.16
C ASP A 23 -1.34 -1.15 9.96
N LEU A 24 -0.39 -1.13 9.01
CA LEU A 24 0.36 0.10 8.73
C LEU A 24 -0.50 1.13 7.97
N PRO A 25 -0.55 2.38 8.45
CA PRO A 25 -1.35 3.42 7.81
C PRO A 25 -0.79 3.72 6.42
N ILE A 26 -1.63 3.56 5.40
CA ILE A 26 -1.31 4.03 4.05
C ILE A 26 -1.44 5.55 4.06
N PRO A 27 -0.39 6.31 3.68
CA PRO A 27 -0.50 7.75 3.61
C PRO A 27 -1.68 8.17 2.72
N ASN A 28 -2.57 9.03 3.25
CA ASN A 28 -3.80 9.45 2.56
C ASN A 28 -3.70 10.84 1.91
N ASP A 29 -2.62 11.59 2.17
CA ASP A 29 -2.36 12.85 1.49
C ASP A 29 -1.81 12.60 0.08
N ASP A 30 -2.56 13.01 -0.95
CA ASP A 30 -2.19 12.85 -2.36
C ASP A 30 -0.85 13.52 -2.70
N GLU A 31 -0.49 14.62 -2.04
CA GLU A 31 0.81 15.30 -2.20
C GLU A 31 1.92 14.47 -1.56
N LEU A 32 1.71 13.98 -0.33
CA LEU A 32 2.66 13.12 0.37
C LEU A 32 2.85 11.77 -0.35
N ARG A 33 1.81 11.22 -0.96
CA ARG A 33 1.87 10.00 -1.79
C ARG A 33 2.64 10.24 -3.08
N THR A 34 2.39 11.36 -3.75
CA THR A 34 3.07 11.72 -5.01
C THR A 34 4.56 11.92 -4.74
N ASP A 35 4.88 12.68 -3.70
CA ASP A 35 6.25 12.99 -3.31
C ASP A 35 6.99 11.75 -2.77
N LEU A 36 6.35 10.92 -1.94
CA LEU A 36 6.93 9.65 -1.49
C LEU A 36 7.22 8.71 -2.68
N MET A 37 6.28 8.59 -3.61
CA MET A 37 6.46 7.77 -4.81
C MET A 37 7.58 8.30 -5.68
N GLN A 38 7.62 9.61 -5.92
CA GLN A 38 8.67 10.25 -6.69
C GLN A 38 10.04 10.03 -6.04
N ARG A 39 10.17 10.32 -4.74
CA ARG A 39 11.40 10.09 -3.97
C ARG A 39 11.83 8.63 -3.96
N THR A 40 10.88 7.69 -3.92
CA THR A 40 11.16 6.26 -3.99
C THR A 40 11.73 5.88 -5.36
N PHE A 41 11.10 6.34 -6.45
CA PHE A 41 11.61 6.12 -7.80
C PHE A 41 12.98 6.76 -8.02
N ASP A 42 13.16 8.01 -7.60
CA ASP A 42 14.43 8.71 -7.70
C ASP A 42 15.51 7.94 -6.93
N THR A 43 15.25 7.56 -5.67
CA THR A 43 16.21 6.79 -4.86
C THR A 43 16.57 5.44 -5.49
N LEU A 44 15.61 4.72 -6.07
CA LEU A 44 15.83 3.40 -6.65
C LEU A 44 16.57 3.45 -7.99
N PHE A 45 16.34 4.51 -8.79
CA PHE A 45 16.83 4.58 -10.16
C PHE A 45 17.94 5.63 -10.38
N GLU A 46 18.23 6.51 -9.42
CA GLU A 46 19.26 7.56 -9.51
C GLU A 46 20.64 7.00 -9.88
N GLY A 47 21.07 5.91 -9.22
CA GLY A 47 22.36 5.28 -9.49
C GLY A 47 22.46 4.60 -10.87
N MET A 48 21.32 4.37 -11.53
CA MET A 48 21.24 3.79 -12.87
C MET A 48 20.95 4.84 -13.95
N ALA A 49 20.58 6.06 -13.55
CA ALA A 49 20.37 7.18 -14.45
C ALA A 49 21.69 7.57 -15.14
N GLY A 50 21.60 7.96 -16.41
CA GLY A 50 22.79 8.32 -17.20
C GLY A 50 23.67 7.14 -17.64
N THR A 51 23.27 5.91 -17.32
CA THR A 51 23.92 4.69 -17.85
C THR A 51 23.32 4.28 -19.19
N GLY A 52 23.98 3.36 -19.90
CA GLY A 52 23.45 2.74 -21.12
C GLY A 52 22.26 1.79 -20.89
N LEU A 53 21.86 1.54 -19.63
CA LEU A 53 20.91 0.49 -19.23
C LEU A 53 19.43 0.91 -19.27
N HIS A 54 19.11 2.01 -19.95
CA HIS A 54 17.75 2.54 -20.07
C HIS A 54 16.70 1.49 -20.48
N ARG A 55 17.05 0.57 -21.39
CA ARG A 55 16.12 -0.46 -21.91
C ARG A 55 15.79 -1.53 -20.89
N GLU A 56 16.70 -1.77 -19.95
CA GLU A 56 16.56 -2.76 -18.89
C GLU A 56 15.85 -2.15 -17.67
N ILE A 57 16.08 -0.86 -17.40
CA ILE A 57 15.49 -0.13 -16.28
C ILE A 57 14.00 0.14 -16.51
N GLU A 58 13.61 0.54 -17.72
CA GLU A 58 12.23 0.93 -18.04
C GLU A 58 11.20 -0.18 -17.73
N PRO A 59 11.41 -1.46 -18.12
CA PRO A 59 10.53 -2.56 -17.73
C PRO A 59 10.43 -2.78 -16.22
N ILE A 60 11.52 -2.55 -15.47
CA ILE A 60 11.56 -2.71 -14.00
C ILE A 60 10.73 -1.60 -13.33
N ALA A 61 10.96 -0.35 -13.73
CA ALA A 61 10.19 0.80 -13.28
C ALA A 61 8.69 0.62 -13.57
N HIS A 62 8.35 0.15 -14.77
CA HIS A 62 6.98 -0.14 -15.16
C HIS A 62 6.36 -1.30 -14.34
N GLY A 63 7.14 -2.36 -14.08
CA GLY A 63 6.72 -3.48 -13.25
C GLY A 63 6.40 -3.06 -11.81
N LEU A 64 7.25 -2.21 -11.23
CA LEU A 64 7.04 -1.63 -9.90
C LEU A 64 5.77 -0.76 -9.85
N ALA A 65 5.62 0.16 -10.81
CA ALA A 65 4.42 0.98 -10.92
C ALA A 65 3.14 0.14 -11.06
N SER A 66 3.21 -0.92 -11.88
CA SER A 66 2.08 -1.83 -12.11
C SER A 66 1.69 -2.61 -10.84
N LEU A 67 2.66 -3.06 -10.03
CA LEU A 67 2.40 -3.73 -8.76
C LEU A 67 1.62 -2.83 -7.80
N ILE A 68 2.06 -1.58 -7.68
CA ILE A 68 1.45 -0.58 -6.79
C ILE A 68 0.04 -0.23 -7.27
N PHE A 69 -0.15 -0.05 -8.58
CA PHE A 69 -1.46 0.20 -9.16
C PHE A 69 -2.44 -0.96 -8.92
N ARG A 70 -1.99 -2.22 -9.04
CA ARG A 70 -2.82 -3.39 -8.72
C ARG A 70 -3.24 -3.41 -7.26
N ARG A 71 -2.33 -3.14 -6.31
CA ARG A 71 -2.66 -3.08 -4.87
C ARG A 71 -3.65 -1.96 -4.57
N ARG A 72 -3.47 -0.77 -5.16
CA ARG A 72 -4.42 0.35 -5.06
C ARG A 72 -5.83 -0.09 -5.47
N ASN A 73 -5.97 -0.72 -6.63
CA ASN A 73 -7.28 -1.13 -7.14
C ASN A 73 -7.92 -2.20 -6.24
N ALA A 74 -7.14 -3.12 -5.68
CA ALA A 74 -7.63 -4.11 -4.73
C ALA A 74 -8.18 -3.45 -3.46
N ILE A 75 -7.46 -2.47 -2.90
CA ILE A 75 -7.91 -1.73 -1.70
C ILE A 75 -9.16 -0.92 -2.01
N GLN A 76 -9.21 -0.21 -3.14
CA GLN A 76 -10.38 0.58 -3.53
C GLN A 76 -11.62 -0.30 -3.70
N LYS A 77 -11.45 -1.52 -4.25
CA LYS A 77 -12.52 -2.50 -4.32
C LYS A 77 -12.96 -2.95 -2.92
N GLN A 78 -12.03 -3.26 -2.02
CA GLN A 78 -12.34 -3.63 -0.64
C GLN A 78 -13.10 -2.52 0.11
N LEU A 79 -12.74 -1.26 -0.11
CA LEU A 79 -13.45 -0.10 0.44
C LEU A 79 -14.89 -0.03 -0.09
N SER A 80 -15.08 -0.16 -1.41
CA SER A 80 -16.40 -0.17 -2.03
C SER A 80 -17.28 -1.30 -1.49
N ASP A 81 -16.76 -2.53 -1.47
CA ASP A 81 -17.47 -3.71 -0.95
C ASP A 81 -17.84 -3.53 0.53
N THR A 82 -16.97 -2.89 1.33
CA THR A 82 -17.21 -2.61 2.76
C THR A 82 -18.28 -1.52 2.92
N SER A 83 -18.27 -0.47 2.10
CA SER A 83 -19.29 0.59 2.10
C SER A 83 -20.67 0.04 1.73
N ASP A 84 -20.75 -0.81 0.71
CA ASP A 84 -22.01 -1.44 0.29
C ASP A 84 -22.56 -2.36 1.39
N ALA A 85 -21.69 -3.14 2.04
CA ALA A 85 -22.06 -3.97 3.19
C ALA A 85 -22.57 -3.12 4.38
N LEU A 86 -21.91 -2.00 4.68
CA LEU A 86 -22.35 -1.05 5.71
C LEU A 86 -23.73 -0.49 5.41
N GLN A 87 -23.97 -0.01 4.19
CA GLN A 87 -25.28 0.52 3.80
C GLN A 87 -26.38 -0.55 3.86
N GLY A 88 -26.05 -1.79 3.50
CA GLY A 88 -26.96 -2.93 3.63
C GLY A 88 -27.34 -3.21 5.09
N LEU A 89 -26.36 -3.21 5.99
CA LEU A 89 -26.60 -3.41 7.42
C LEU A 89 -27.35 -2.24 8.06
N ILE A 90 -27.05 -0.98 7.73
CA ILE A 90 -27.80 0.20 8.21
C ILE A 90 -29.29 0.07 7.87
N ARG A 91 -29.60 -0.43 6.67
CA ARG A 91 -30.99 -0.64 6.23
C ARG A 91 -31.67 -1.84 6.92
N ALA A 92 -30.89 -2.84 7.32
CA ALA A 92 -31.39 -4.07 7.97
C ALA A 92 -31.43 -3.98 9.50
N ALA A 93 -30.67 -3.05 10.09
CA ALA A 93 -30.61 -2.79 11.52
C ALA A 93 -31.85 -2.00 11.98
N ASP A 94 -33.03 -2.60 11.86
CA ASP A 94 -34.22 -2.15 12.57
C ASP A 94 -34.28 -2.90 13.92
N GLY A 95 -33.72 -2.29 14.97
CA GLY A 95 -33.79 -2.75 16.35
C GLY A 95 -33.02 -4.03 16.72
N SER A 96 -32.06 -4.48 15.90
CA SER A 96 -31.29 -5.71 16.15
C SER A 96 -29.87 -5.43 16.67
N GLU A 97 -29.64 -5.71 17.94
CA GLU A 97 -28.34 -5.57 18.64
C GLU A 97 -27.18 -6.33 17.97
N VAL A 98 -27.47 -7.48 17.33
CA VAL A 98 -26.47 -8.28 16.59
C VAL A 98 -26.03 -7.57 15.30
N LEU A 99 -26.95 -6.89 14.62
CA LEU A 99 -26.63 -6.13 13.41
C LEU A 99 -25.93 -4.81 13.74
N GLU A 100 -26.23 -4.22 14.89
CA GLU A 100 -25.48 -3.06 15.44
C GLU A 100 -24.02 -3.42 15.72
N THR A 101 -23.76 -4.59 16.31
CA THR A 101 -22.38 -5.06 16.56
C THR A 101 -21.61 -5.31 15.26
N GLN A 102 -22.28 -5.84 14.22
CA GLN A 102 -21.66 -6.04 12.90
C GLN A 102 -21.41 -4.71 12.17
N LEU A 103 -22.29 -3.73 12.37
CA LEU A 103 -22.12 -2.36 11.89
C LEU A 103 -20.85 -1.71 12.47
N ASP A 104 -20.67 -1.78 13.79
CA ASP A 104 -19.48 -1.25 14.46
C ASP A 104 -18.19 -1.88 13.93
N GLN A 105 -18.18 -3.20 13.70
CA GLN A 105 -17.00 -3.88 13.16
C GLN A 105 -16.67 -3.45 11.73
N LEU A 106 -17.68 -3.23 10.90
CA LEU A 106 -17.50 -2.77 9.53
C LEU A 106 -17.20 -1.27 9.44
N GLN A 107 -17.70 -0.45 10.37
CA GLN A 107 -17.35 0.97 10.46
C GLN A 107 -15.88 1.13 10.81
N ARG A 108 -15.39 0.40 11.83
CA ARG A 108 -13.95 0.35 12.15
C ARG A 108 -13.11 -0.13 10.96
N LYS A 109 -13.65 -1.04 10.16
CA LYS A 109 -12.98 -1.50 8.93
C LYS A 109 -12.97 -0.43 7.84
N ALA A 110 -14.05 0.33 7.66
CA ALA A 110 -14.14 1.42 6.69
C ALA A 110 -13.29 2.62 7.09
N ASP A 111 -13.28 2.99 8.37
CA ASP A 111 -12.43 4.06 8.91
C ASP A 111 -10.96 3.77 8.61
N ARG A 112 -10.49 2.53 8.79
CA ARG A 112 -9.11 2.13 8.38
C ARG A 112 -8.78 2.39 6.91
N PHE A 113 -9.76 2.37 6.02
CA PHE A 113 -9.57 2.67 4.60
C PHE A 113 -9.87 4.13 4.24
N GLY A 114 -10.41 4.92 5.18
CA GLY A 114 -10.95 6.27 4.96
C GLY A 114 -10.44 7.37 5.90
N THR A 115 -9.56 7.08 6.88
CA THR A 115 -8.97 8.11 7.75
C THR A 115 -7.99 8.98 6.95
N ASP A 116 -8.54 10.02 6.31
CA ASP A 116 -8.26 11.45 6.55
C ASP A 116 -9.14 12.25 5.57
N ALA A 117 -10.41 12.40 5.95
CA ALA A 117 -11.29 13.44 5.43
C ALA A 117 -11.54 14.46 6.55
N VAL A 118 -10.47 15.01 7.14
CA VAL A 118 -10.43 16.29 7.87
C VAL A 118 -9.05 16.90 7.69
#